data_AF-A0A9X8H938-F1
#
_entry.id   AF-A0A9X8H938-F1
#
_cell.length_a   1.000
_cell.length_b   1.000
_cell.length_c   1.000
_cell.angle_alpha   90.00
_cell.angle_beta   90.00
_cell.angle_gamma   90.00
#
_symmetry.space_group_name_H-M   'P 1'
#
loop_
_entity.id
_entity.type
_entity.pdbx_description
1 polymer ?
#
loop_
_entity_poly.entity_id
_entity_poly.type
_entity_poly.pdbx_seq_one_letter_code
_entity_poly.pdbx_strand_id
1 'polypeptide(L)'
;VSLSASVSTWHDVTLSGDPSTRLLGQRWITQRMLHHLAAMFQTHEFPSSSGHSFDDLSFDFDGDGHYAAVQRSQFHVPIRHDTAVPPPSHVIFDACHRHLAAFLMLPPNVDPMVCLFV
;
A
#
# COMPACT_ATOMS: atom_id res chain seq x y z
N VAL A 1 3.48 -9.16 16.72
CA VAL A 1 4.94 -9.45 16.75
C VAL A 1 5.64 -8.14 16.44
N SER A 2 6.42 -7.61 17.39
CA SER A 2 7.15 -6.35 17.20
C SER A 2 8.29 -6.55 16.20
N LEU A 3 8.34 -5.70 15.17
CA LEU A 3 9.42 -5.68 14.19
C LEU A 3 10.62 -4.98 14.82
N SER A 4 11.57 -5.75 15.35
CA SER A 4 12.83 -5.20 15.82
C SER A 4 13.58 -4.57 14.65
N ALA A 5 13.94 -3.28 14.75
CA ALA A 5 14.78 -2.58 13.77
C ALA A 5 16.17 -3.24 13.58
N SER A 6 16.56 -4.14 14.49
CA SER A 6 17.82 -4.87 14.42
C SER A 6 17.78 -6.14 13.56
N VAL A 7 16.61 -6.53 13.03
CA VAL A 7 16.43 -7.77 12.27
C VAL A 7 16.08 -7.44 10.84
N SER A 8 16.95 -7.80 9.90
CA SER A 8 16.65 -7.68 8.48
C SER A 8 15.43 -8.54 8.16
N THR A 9 14.39 -7.86 7.68
CA THR A 9 13.13 -8.45 7.26
C THR A 9 13.01 -8.42 5.75
N TRP A 10 11.91 -8.98 5.24
CA TRP A 10 11.61 -8.94 3.82
C TRP A 10 11.38 -7.52 3.28
N HIS A 11 11.22 -6.50 4.14
CA HIS A 11 11.17 -5.09 3.73
C HIS A 11 12.56 -4.54 3.40
N ASP A 12 13.64 -5.18 3.86
CA ASP A 12 15.02 -4.68 3.71
C ASP A 12 15.72 -5.22 2.46
N VAL A 13 15.02 -5.95 1.59
CA VAL A 13 15.58 -6.58 0.39
C VAL A 13 15.15 -5.82 -0.87
N THR A 14 16.13 -5.42 -1.69
CA THR A 14 15.87 -4.83 -3.00
C THR A 14 15.66 -5.90 -4.07
N LEU A 15 14.92 -5.56 -5.12
CA LEU A 15 14.74 -6.45 -6.26
C LEU A 15 16.06 -6.61 -7.04
N SER A 16 16.28 -7.81 -7.59
CA SER A 16 17.43 -8.10 -8.44
C SER A 16 17.56 -7.13 -9.63
N GLY A 17 18.80 -6.80 -10.01
CA GLY A 17 19.09 -6.03 -11.23
C GLY A 17 18.78 -6.81 -12.51
N ASP A 18 18.80 -8.14 -12.48
CA ASP A 18 18.43 -8.99 -13.61
C ASP A 18 16.91 -8.90 -13.89
N PRO A 19 16.47 -8.56 -15.12
CA PRO A 19 15.05 -8.38 -15.44
C PRO A 19 14.18 -9.61 -15.18
N SER A 20 14.68 -10.82 -15.45
CA SER A 20 13.91 -12.05 -15.33
C SER A 20 13.70 -12.42 -13.85
N THR A 21 14.76 -12.30 -13.06
CA THR A 21 14.75 -12.53 -11.61
C THR A 21 13.89 -11.47 -10.90
N ARG A 22 13.97 -10.22 -11.33
CA ARG A 22 13.13 -9.13 -10.82
C ARG A 22 11.65 -9.40 -11.03
N LEU A 23 11.25 -9.83 -12.23
CA LEU A 23 9.86 -10.17 -12.54
C LEU A 23 9.35 -11.32 -11.66
N LEU A 24 10.18 -12.35 -11.45
CA LEU A 24 9.85 -13.45 -10.57
C LEU A 24 9.67 -12.98 -9.11
N GLY A 25 10.58 -12.13 -8.63
CA GLY A 25 10.50 -11.53 -7.30
C GLY A 25 9.23 -10.71 -7.11
N GLN A 26 8.89 -9.84 -8.07
CA GLN A 26 7.64 -9.07 -8.04
C GLN A 26 6.42 -9.99 -7.95
N ARG A 27 6.34 -11.02 -8.80
CA ARG A 27 5.23 -11.99 -8.77
C ARG A 27 5.10 -12.68 -7.42
N TRP A 28 6.23 -13.12 -6.86
CA TRP A 28 6.24 -13.80 -5.57
C TRP A 28 5.77 -12.87 -4.43
N ILE A 29 6.26 -11.62 -4.39
CA ILE A 29 5.84 -10.61 -3.39
C ILE A 29 4.34 -10.35 -3.51
N THR A 30 3.84 -10.06 -4.72
CA THR A 30 2.41 -9.78 -4.95
C THR A 30 1.53 -10.96 -4.56
N GLN A 31 1.93 -12.19 -4.89
CA GLN A 31 1.19 -13.39 -4.51
C GLN A 31 1.16 -13.55 -2.98
N ARG A 32 2.26 -13.29 -2.29
CA ARG A 32 2.32 -13.35 -0.83
C ARG A 32 1.43 -12.29 -0.18
N MET A 33 1.46 -11.05 -0.69
CA MET A 33 0.56 -9.98 -0.24
C MET A 33 -0.90 -10.38 -0.37
N LEU A 34 -1.28 -10.96 -1.52
CA LEU A 34 -2.65 -11.42 -1.77
C LEU A 34 -3.09 -12.51 -0.77
N HIS A 35 -2.24 -13.52 -0.55
CA HIS A 35 -2.58 -14.61 0.38
C HIS A 35 -2.60 -14.16 1.85
N HIS A 36 -1.79 -13.17 2.23
CA HIS A 36 -1.72 -12.65 3.60
C HIS A 36 -2.71 -11.50 3.85
N LEU A 37 -3.38 -11.00 2.82
CA LEU A 37 -4.28 -9.84 2.88
C LEU A 37 -5.34 -9.98 3.99
N ALA A 38 -6.06 -11.10 4.01
CA ALA A 38 -7.13 -11.33 4.97
C ALA A 38 -6.60 -11.38 6.42
N ALA A 39 -5.46 -12.04 6.63
CA ALA A 39 -4.83 -12.12 7.94
C ALA A 39 -4.36 -10.74 8.42
N MET A 40 -3.80 -9.92 7.53
CA MET A 40 -3.40 -8.54 7.85
C MET A 40 -4.60 -7.70 8.27
N PHE A 41 -5.71 -7.74 7.52
CA PHE A 41 -6.92 -6.98 7.88
C PHE A 41 -7.53 -7.41 9.21
N GLN A 42 -7.63 -8.72 9.46
CA GLN A 42 -8.14 -9.25 10.72
C GLN A 42 -7.25 -8.87 11.92
N THR A 43 -5.93 -8.94 11.75
CA THR A 43 -4.99 -8.67 12.85
C THR A 43 -4.92 -7.18 13.21
N HIS A 44 -5.19 -6.29 12.27
CA HIS A 44 -5.07 -4.84 12.47
C HIS A 44 -6.43 -4.15 12.66
N GLU A 45 -7.46 -4.89 13.07
CA GLU A 45 -8.80 -4.35 13.36
C GLU A 45 -9.41 -3.57 12.19
N PHE A 46 -9.06 -3.94 10.95
CA PHE A 46 -9.67 -3.32 9.80
C PHE A 46 -11.15 -3.69 9.77
N PRO A 47 -12.07 -2.71 9.70
CA PRO A 47 -13.50 -2.99 9.76
C PRO A 47 -13.90 -3.91 8.61
N SER A 48 -14.79 -4.86 8.90
CA SER A 48 -15.35 -5.71 7.83
C SER A 48 -15.98 -4.81 6.79
N SER A 49 -15.60 -5.01 5.52
CA SER A 49 -15.93 -4.10 4.41
C SER A 49 -17.43 -3.81 4.37
N SER A 50 -17.84 -2.64 4.88
CA SER A 50 -19.24 -2.22 4.93
C SER A 50 -19.76 -1.73 3.58
N GLY A 51 -18.92 -1.80 2.53
CA GLY A 51 -19.21 -1.23 1.21
C GLY A 51 -19.08 0.29 1.14
N HIS A 52 -18.73 0.96 2.25
CA HIS A 52 -18.59 2.41 2.33
C HIS A 52 -17.12 2.81 2.48
N SER A 53 -16.77 3.98 1.93
CA SER A 53 -15.47 4.59 2.17
C SER A 53 -15.35 5.00 3.63
N PHE A 54 -14.16 4.84 4.23
CA PHE A 54 -13.86 5.33 5.57
C PHE A 54 -12.38 5.74 5.66
N ASP A 55 -12.08 6.57 6.65
CA ASP A 55 -10.74 6.96 7.04
C ASP A 55 -10.69 6.98 8.58
N ASP A 56 -9.91 6.07 9.15
CA ASP A 56 -9.69 5.90 10.58
C ASP A 56 -8.23 6.19 10.89
N LEU A 57 -8.00 7.09 11.84
CA LEU A 57 -6.67 7.55 12.22
C LEU A 57 -6.60 7.62 13.75
N SER A 58 -5.75 6.77 14.33
CA SER A 58 -5.49 6.76 15.77
C SER A 58 -4.07 7.20 16.06
N PHE A 59 -3.92 8.03 17.10
CA PHE A 59 -2.63 8.46 17.62
C PHE A 59 -2.43 7.89 19.01
N ASP A 60 -1.25 7.33 19.25
CA ASP A 60 -0.78 6.93 20.57
C ASP A 60 0.46 7.77 20.91
N PHE A 61 0.41 8.52 21.99
CA PHE A 61 1.47 9.44 22.40
C PHE A 61 2.26 8.82 23.54
N ASP A 62 3.58 8.71 23.36
CA ASP A 62 4.45 8.04 24.35
C ASP A 62 4.82 8.91 25.56
N GLY A 63 4.45 10.21 25.53
CA GLY A 63 4.77 11.19 26.58
C GLY A 63 6.15 11.84 26.44
N ASP A 64 7.03 11.31 25.59
CA ASP A 64 8.37 11.81 25.30
C ASP A 64 8.40 12.70 24.03
N GLY A 65 7.22 13.08 23.54
CA GLY A 65 7.05 13.91 22.35
C GLY A 65 7.02 13.13 21.05
N HIS A 66 7.00 11.79 21.09
CA HIS A 66 6.73 10.98 19.91
C HIS A 66 5.28 10.51 19.89
N TYR A 67 4.83 10.15 18.69
CA TYR A 67 3.54 9.49 18.52
C TYR A 67 3.69 8.32 17.55
N ALA A 68 2.94 7.25 17.82
CA ALA A 68 2.62 6.24 16.83
C ALA A 68 1.28 6.61 16.19
N ALA A 69 1.26 6.75 14.87
CA ALA A 69 0.03 6.91 14.11
C ALA A 69 -0.31 5.59 13.41
N VAL A 70 -1.55 5.14 13.57
CA VAL A 70 -2.11 4.03 12.80
C VAL A 70 -3.25 4.58 11.96
N GLN A 71 -3.11 4.45 10.64
CA GLN A 71 -4.13 4.86 9.68
C GLN A 71 -4.71 3.65 8.95
N ARG A 72 -6.03 3.63 8.81
CA ARG A 72 -6.78 2.61 8.06
C ARG A 72 -7.80 3.33 7.19
N SER A 73 -7.75 3.12 5.89
CA SER A 73 -8.67 3.82 4.99
C SER A 73 -9.14 2.89 3.88
N GLN A 74 -10.41 3.02 3.52
CA GLN A 74 -11.03 2.39 2.36
C GLN A 74 -11.65 3.49 1.51
N PHE A 75 -11.38 3.51 0.22
CA PHE A 75 -11.88 4.53 -0.69
C PHE A 75 -12.17 3.96 -2.06
N HIS A 76 -13.09 4.62 -2.79
CA HIS A 76 -13.31 4.36 -4.20
C HIS A 76 -12.36 5.25 -5.02
N VAL A 77 -11.47 4.62 -5.78
CA VAL A 77 -10.61 5.34 -6.73
C VAL A 77 -11.37 5.55 -8.03
N PRO A 78 -11.63 6.80 -8.46
CA PRO A 78 -12.29 7.05 -9.73
C PRO A 78 -11.34 6.70 -10.88
N ILE A 79 -11.72 5.69 -11.67
CA ILE A 79 -10.99 5.29 -12.87
C ILE A 79 -11.64 5.98 -14.07
N ARG A 80 -10.90 6.87 -14.75
CA ARG A 80 -11.35 7.51 -15.98
C ARG A 80 -11.18 6.53 -17.15
N HIS A 81 -12.16 5.65 -17.33
CA HIS A 81 -12.16 4.67 -18.42
C HIS A 81 -13.58 4.44 -18.94
N ASP A 82 -13.70 4.05 -20.21
CA ASP A 82 -14.96 3.60 -20.78
C ASP A 82 -15.48 2.37 -20.03
N THR A 83 -16.72 2.41 -19.55
CA THR A 83 -17.33 1.33 -18.79
C THR A 83 -17.58 0.06 -19.60
N ALA A 84 -17.50 0.12 -20.94
CA ALA A 84 -17.73 -1.02 -21.82
C ALA A 84 -16.62 -2.09 -21.78
N VAL A 85 -15.41 -1.73 -21.32
CA VAL A 85 -14.24 -2.63 -21.29
C VAL A 85 -13.50 -2.46 -19.96
N PRO A 86 -12.97 -3.53 -19.33
CA PRO A 86 -12.12 -3.40 -18.15
C PRO A 86 -10.92 -2.46 -18.42
N PRO A 87 -10.60 -1.56 -17.48
CA PRO A 87 -9.48 -0.63 -17.68
C PRO A 87 -8.16 -1.40 -17.80
N PRO A 88 -7.30 -1.05 -18.77
CA PRO A 88 -5.97 -1.63 -18.85
C PRO A 88 -5.15 -1.28 -17.61
N SER A 89 -4.21 -2.15 -17.25
CA SER A 89 -3.47 -2.08 -15.99
C SER A 89 -2.81 -0.73 -15.73
N HIS A 90 -2.22 -0.09 -16.75
CA HIS A 90 -1.58 1.22 -16.61
C HIS A 90 -2.56 2.32 -16.14
N VAL A 91 -3.81 2.30 -16.59
CA VAL A 91 -4.84 3.28 -16.15
C VAL A 91 -5.20 3.08 -14.69
N ILE A 92 -5.24 1.82 -14.23
CA ILE A 92 -5.47 1.48 -12.82
C ILE A 92 -4.29 1.98 -11.98
N PHE A 93 -3.06 1.67 -12.39
CA PHE A 93 -1.84 2.11 -11.69
C PHE A 93 -1.76 3.63 -11.60
N ASP A 94 -2.04 4.36 -12.69
CA ASP A 94 -2.04 5.82 -12.70
C ASP A 94 -3.09 6.40 -11.76
N ALA A 95 -4.29 5.81 -11.72
CA ALA A 95 -5.36 6.25 -10.83
C ALA A 95 -5.01 6.00 -9.36
N CYS A 96 -4.49 4.81 -9.03
CA CYS A 96 -4.01 4.48 -7.69
C CYS A 96 -2.84 5.38 -7.28
N HIS A 97 -1.88 5.63 -8.17
CA HIS A 97 -0.73 6.48 -7.88
C HIS A 97 -1.17 7.92 -7.57
N ARG A 98 -2.01 8.54 -8.41
CA ARG A 98 -2.53 9.88 -8.14
C ARG A 98 -3.28 9.96 -6.82
N HIS A 99 -4.08 8.93 -6.51
CA HIS A 99 -4.84 8.89 -5.27
C HIS A 99 -3.92 8.78 -4.05
N LEU A 100 -2.97 7.83 -4.06
CA LEU A 100 -2.02 7.63 -2.97
C LEU A 100 -1.11 8.85 -2.78
N ALA A 101 -0.65 9.48 -3.87
CA ALA A 101 0.13 10.71 -3.77
C ALA A 101 -0.65 11.84 -3.10
N ALA A 102 -1.91 12.05 -3.48
CA ALA A 102 -2.76 13.04 -2.82
C ALA A 102 -3.05 12.69 -1.36
N PHE A 103 -3.32 11.40 -1.08
CA PHE A 103 -3.62 10.90 0.26
C PHE A 103 -2.42 11.06 1.21
N LEU A 104 -1.21 10.77 0.73
CA LEU A 104 0.04 10.94 1.46
C LEU A 104 0.59 12.37 1.43
N MET A 105 -0.17 13.34 0.88
CA MET A 105 0.24 14.73 0.73
C MET A 105 1.59 14.90 0.00
N LEU A 106 1.89 13.98 -0.92
CA LEU A 106 3.10 14.03 -1.73
C LEU A 106 2.98 15.10 -2.82
N PRO A 107 4.10 15.73 -3.23
CA PRO A 107 4.07 16.71 -4.29
C PRO A 107 3.61 16.09 -5.63
N PRO A 108 2.97 16.88 -6.51
CA PRO A 108 2.31 16.37 -7.73
C PRO A 108 3.25 15.72 -8.76
N ASN A 109 4.57 15.86 -8.59
CA ASN A 109 5.60 15.32 -9.49
C ASN A 109 6.40 14.16 -8.86
N VAL A 110 5.88 13.49 -7.83
CA VAL A 110 6.55 12.27 -7.33
C VAL A 110 6.48 11.18 -8.40
N ASP A 111 7.64 10.62 -8.73
CA ASP A 111 7.74 9.51 -9.67
C ASP A 111 6.96 8.29 -9.13
N PRO A 112 6.12 7.64 -9.96
CA PRO A 112 5.33 6.49 -9.54
C PRO A 112 6.14 5.28 -9.09
N MET A 113 7.42 5.25 -9.44
CA MET A 113 8.37 4.22 -9.00
C MET A 113 8.85 4.41 -7.55
N VAL A 114 8.65 5.58 -6.95
CA VAL A 114 9.05 5.87 -5.56
C VAL A 114 7.98 5.39 -4.57
N CYS A 115 6.70 5.44 -4.95
CA CYS A 115 5.57 5.09 -4.09
C CYS A 115 5.34 3.57 -3.92
N LEU A 116 6.05 2.71 -4.66
CA LEU A 116 5.87 1.24 -4.58
C LEU A 116 6.80 0.56 -3.55
N PHE A 117 7.66 1.33 -2.87
CA PHE A 117 8.71 0.83 -1.97
C PHE A 117 8.67 1.44 -0.55
N VAL A 118 7.52 2.00 -0.15
CA VAL A 118 7.29 2.40 1.25
C VAL A 118 6.30 1.44 1.88
#